data_AF-A0A3B9SXM0-F1
#
_entry.id   AF-A0A3B9SXM0-F1
#
_cell.length_a   1.000
_cell.length_b   1.000
_cell.length_c   1.000
_cell.angle_alpha   90.00
_cell.angle_beta   90.00
_cell.angle_gamma   90.00
#
_symmetry.space_group_name_H-M   'P 1'
#
loop_
_entity.id
_entity.type
_entity.pdbx_description
1 polymer ?
#
loop_
_entity_poly.entity_id
_entity_poly.type
_entity_poly.pdbx_seq_one_letter_code
_entity_poly.pdbx_strand_id
1 'polypeptide(L)' 'MASLSLRGIYKKYPGGVVAVSDVNLEIRDKEFIVLVG' A
#
# COMPACT_ATOMS: atom_id res chain seq x y z
N MET A 1 15.76 -13.65 0.13
CA MET A 1 14.34 -13.80 -0.20
C MET A 1 13.59 -12.79 0.64
N ALA A 2 12.85 -11.88 0.01
CA ALA A 2 12.16 -10.79 0.70
C ALA A 2 10.68 -10.76 0.29
N SER A 3 9.83 -10.38 1.23
CA SER A 3 8.38 -10.20 1.02
C SER A 3 7.95 -8.90 1.69
N LEU A 4 6.85 -8.33 1.22
CA LEU A 4 6.27 -7.10 1.75
C LEU A 4 4.86 -7.37 2.26
N SER A 5 4.58 -6.95 3.48
CA SER A 5 3.26 -7.01 4.12
C SER A 5 2.82 -5.58 4.43
N LEU A 6 1.91 -5.03 3.63
CA LEU A 6 1.23 -3.77 3.88
C LEU A 6 -0.08 -4.06 4.62
N ARG A 7 -0.26 -3.50 5.82
CA ARG A 7 -1.46 -3.70 6.64
C ARG A 7 -1.99 -2.36 7.12
N GLY A 8 -3.25 -2.07 6.81
CA GLY A 8 -3.94 -0.85 7.22
C GLY A 8 -3.16 0.42 6.90
N ILE A 9 -2.56 0.51 5.70
CA ILE A 9 -1.75 1.67 5.32
C ILE A 9 -2.64 2.85 4.98
N TYR A 10 -2.34 4.01 5.58
CA TYR A 10 -2.98 5.28 5.30
C TYR A 10 -1.97 6.35 4.92
N LYS A 11 -2.38 7.27 4.05
CA LYS A 11 -1.71 8.53 3.83
C LYS A 11 -2.72 9.66 3.98
N LYS A 12 -2.56 10.43 5.05
CA LYS A 12 -3.40 11.60 5.36
C LYS A 12 -2.54 12.86 5.28
N TYR A 13 -3.02 13.87 4.58
CA TYR A 13 -2.40 15.18 4.52
C TYR A 13 -3.12 16.16 5.47
N PRO A 14 -2.44 17.24 5.92
CA PRO A 14 -3.12 18.35 6.58
C PRO A 14 -4.27 18.89 5.73
N GLY A 15 -5.35 19.36 6.36
CA GLY A 15 -6.56 19.80 5.66
C GLY A 15 -7.56 18.67 5.35
N GLY A 16 -7.33 17.45 5.84
CA GLY A 16 -8.32 16.38 5.84
C GLY A 16 -8.32 15.48 4.60
N VAL A 17 -7.42 15.70 3.64
CA VAL A 17 -7.30 14.85 2.45
C VAL A 17 -6.69 13.51 2.82
N VAL A 18 -7.38 12.42 2.46
CA VAL A 18 -6.90 11.04 2.59
C VAL A 18 -6.48 10.54 1.21
N ALA A 19 -5.17 10.49 0.96
CA ALA A 19 -4.61 10.08 -0.32
C ALA A 19 -4.45 8.56 -0.46
N VAL A 20 -4.31 7.84 0.66
CA VAL A 20 -4.34 6.38 0.70
C VAL A 20 -5.21 5.97 1.88
N SER A 21 -6.18 5.08 1.65
CA SER A 21 -7.14 4.64 2.66
C SER A 21 -7.10 3.11 2.80
N ASP A 22 -6.70 2.66 3.98
CA ASP A 22 -6.76 1.26 4.41
C ASP A 22 -6.17 0.21 3.44
N VAL A 23 -5.00 0.50 2.87
CA VAL A 23 -4.38 -0.45 1.94
C VAL A 23 -3.82 -1.65 2.70
N ASN A 24 -4.28 -2.83 2.30
CA ASN A 24 -3.85 -4.13 2.79
C ASN A 24 -3.39 -4.98 1.61
N LEU A 25 -2.10 -5.29 1.54
CA LEU A 25 -1.49 -6.01 0.42
C LEU A 25 -0.31 -6.86 0.88
N GLU A 26 -0.25 -8.09 0.38
CA GLU A 26 0.90 -8.98 0.54
C GLU A 26 1.60 -9.12 -0.81
N ILE A 27 2.93 -8.99 -0.82
CA ILE A 27 3.76 -9.16 -2.01
C ILE A 27 4.83 -10.20 -1.68
N ARG A 28 4.79 -11.33 -2.37
CA ARG A 28 5.74 -12.43 -2.19
C ARG A 28 7.00 -12.20 -3.01
N ASP A 29 8.08 -12.88 -2.62
CA ASP A 29 9.34 -12.83 -3.36
C ASP A 29 9.10 -13.20 -4.83
N LYS A 30 9.64 -12.37 -5.74
CA LYS A 30 9.53 -12.50 -7.21
C LYS A 30 8.14 -12.21 -7.82
N GLU A 31 7.18 -11.69 -7.05
CA GLU A 31 5.96 -11.13 -7.64
C GLU A 31 6.23 -9.75 -8.26
N PHE A 32 5.59 -9.49 -9.40
CA PHE A 32 5.67 -8.20 -10.09
C PHE A 32 4.28 -7.56 -10.11
N ILE A 33 4.14 -6.41 -9.45
CA ILE A 33 2.86 -5.71 -9.27
C ILE A 33 2.97 -4.30 -9.87
N VAL A 34 1.96 -3.90 -10.62
CA VAL A 34 1.76 -2.52 -11.09
C VAL A 34 0.42 -2.02 -10.57
N LEU A 35 0.43 -0.90 -9.85
CA LEU A 35 -0.77 -0.20 -9.43
C LEU A 35 -1.10 0.85 -10.49
N VAL A 36 -2.33 0.81 -11.00
CA VAL A 36 -2.83 1.73 -12.03
C VAL A 36 -4.05 2.48 -11.51
N GLY A 37 -4.14 3.77 -11.85
CA GLY A 37 -5.15 4.70 -11.36
C GLY A 37 -4.73 6.14 -11.59
#